data_AF-A0A9D3X4W2-F1
#
_entry.id   AF-A0A9D3X4W2-F1
#
_cell.length_a   1.000
_cell.length_b   1.000
_cell.length_c   1.000
_cell.angle_alpha   90.00
_cell.angle_beta   90.00
_cell.angle_gamma   90.00
#
_symmetry.space_group_name_H-M   'P 1'
#
loop_
_entity.id
_entity.type
_entity.pdbx_description
1 polymer ?
#
loop_
_entity_poly.entity_id
_entity_poly.type
_entity_poly.pdbx_seq_one_letter_code
_entity_poly.pdbx_strand_id
1 'polypeptide(L)'
;LPLSTQMSTNVLAAASDISELLKPVVPSLSSPGLPSVCQESLCHNGGTCHHIHLSSGATSFQCDCPLHFTGHFCEKDAALFFPSFNGNSYLELPSVTSVSKIQLALGQEPNRITNIYLTVKTTALNGTILYTSEKNFGEQFLHLYLEGGRPTVRFGCGNSQNILAASVNQSVNKDVLFPITISYMLPVGSPGGYCMIKMAADGNPPVQHRVSLTNPVSQ
;
A
#
# COMPACT_ATOMS: atom_id res chain seq x y z
N LEU A 1 38.08 30.08 -9.60
CA LEU A 1 39.09 30.77 -8.76
C LEU A 1 38.35 31.60 -7.72
N PRO A 2 38.53 31.28 -6.44
CA PRO A 2 39.04 32.32 -5.53
C PRO A 2 40.29 31.88 -4.75
N LEU A 3 41.11 32.90 -4.45
CA LEU A 3 42.24 32.98 -3.50
C LEU A 3 41.88 32.40 -2.12
N SER A 4 42.74 31.61 -1.44
CA SER A 4 43.91 32.04 -0.61
C SER A 4 43.48 32.95 0.57
N THR A 5 43.83 32.79 1.85
CA THR A 5 44.99 32.18 2.54
C THR A 5 44.81 32.30 4.08
N GLN A 6 45.36 31.35 4.86
CA GLN A 6 46.04 31.50 6.19
C GLN A 6 45.25 32.05 7.41
N MET A 7 45.56 31.80 8.70
CA MET A 7 46.75 31.37 9.48
C MET A 7 46.24 30.96 10.90
N SER A 8 46.75 29.90 11.57
CA SER A 8 47.68 29.91 12.74
C SER A 8 47.36 30.97 13.84
N THR A 9 47.31 30.68 15.15
CA THR A 9 48.41 30.21 16.04
C THR A 9 47.92 29.98 17.50
N ASN A 10 48.57 29.03 18.21
CA ASN A 10 49.08 29.11 19.61
C ASN A 10 48.13 29.30 20.83
N VAL A 11 48.34 28.80 22.07
CA VAL A 11 49.40 28.03 22.77
C VAL A 11 48.98 27.80 24.25
N LEU A 12 49.54 26.76 24.90
CA LEU A 12 49.79 26.48 26.35
C LEU A 12 48.63 26.25 27.35
N ALA A 13 48.69 25.09 28.05
CA ALA A 13 49.04 25.02 29.48
C ALA A 13 49.26 23.56 29.95
N ALA A 14 50.26 23.37 30.83
CA ALA A 14 50.62 22.16 31.59
C ALA A 14 49.59 21.89 32.73
N ALA A 15 49.59 20.82 33.56
CA ALA A 15 50.58 19.85 33.98
C ALA A 15 49.90 18.60 34.63
N SER A 16 50.61 17.48 34.62
CA SER A 16 50.70 16.36 35.59
C SER A 16 49.50 15.91 36.45
N ASP A 17 49.15 14.61 36.34
CA ASP A 17 49.20 13.72 37.52
C ASP A 17 49.32 12.23 37.14
N ILE A 18 50.26 11.52 37.77
CA ILE A 18 50.57 10.10 37.57
C ILE A 18 50.19 9.37 38.85
N SER A 19 49.02 8.73 38.87
CA SER A 19 48.68 7.67 39.85
C SER A 19 47.40 6.95 39.44
N GLU A 20 47.53 5.89 38.64
CA GLU A 20 46.72 4.65 38.78
C GLU A 20 47.24 3.59 37.80
N LEU A 21 48.46 3.10 38.03
CA LEU A 21 48.91 1.84 37.45
C LEU A 21 48.57 0.74 38.46
N LEU A 22 47.88 -0.31 37.97
CA LEU A 22 47.44 -1.53 38.66
C LEU A 22 46.00 -1.51 39.22
N LYS A 23 45.02 -1.65 38.32
CA LYS A 23 43.78 -2.40 38.63
C LYS A 23 43.69 -3.63 37.72
N PRO A 24 43.22 -4.79 38.22
CA PRO A 24 43.16 -6.00 37.43
C PRO A 24 42.14 -5.82 36.30
N VAL A 25 42.55 -6.08 35.06
CA VAL A 25 41.63 -6.24 33.93
C VAL A 25 40.84 -7.51 34.20
N VAL A 26 39.65 -7.36 34.79
CA VAL A 26 38.62 -8.39 34.74
C VAL A 26 38.18 -8.43 33.27
N PRO A 27 38.31 -9.57 32.55
CA PRO A 27 37.69 -9.67 31.24
C PRO A 27 36.18 -9.57 31.49
N SER A 28 35.60 -8.42 31.12
CA SER A 28 34.17 -8.33 30.94
C SER A 28 33.82 -9.40 29.92
N LEU A 29 33.03 -10.38 30.37
CA LEU A 29 32.45 -11.39 29.51
C LEU A 29 31.46 -10.65 28.59
N SER A 30 31.99 -10.01 27.55
CA SER A 30 31.23 -9.69 26.37
C SER A 30 30.80 -11.03 25.81
N SER A 31 29.55 -11.39 26.10
CA SER A 31 28.84 -12.40 25.33
C SER A 31 29.20 -12.15 23.87
N PRO A 32 29.80 -13.09 23.13
CA PRO A 32 30.05 -12.89 21.71
C PRO A 32 28.67 -12.69 21.11
N GLY A 33 28.34 -11.44 20.78
CA GLY A 33 27.05 -11.06 20.25
C GLY A 33 26.76 -12.00 19.10
N LEU A 34 25.70 -12.81 19.25
CA LEU A 34 25.27 -13.73 18.22
C LEU A 34 25.23 -12.93 16.91
N PRO A 35 25.90 -13.36 15.83
CA PRO A 35 25.95 -12.58 14.60
C PRO A 35 24.53 -12.21 14.21
N SER A 36 24.27 -10.90 14.02
CA SER A 36 22.93 -10.43 13.70
C SER A 36 22.50 -11.13 12.42
N VAL A 37 21.45 -11.94 12.51
CA VAL A 37 21.02 -12.78 11.38
C VAL A 37 20.72 -11.93 10.15
N CYS A 38 20.14 -10.74 10.33
CA CYS A 38 20.14 -9.69 9.33
C CYS A 38 21.46 -8.93 9.36
N GLN A 39 22.31 -9.20 8.37
CA GLN A 39 23.49 -8.40 8.06
C GLN A 39 23.15 -7.41 6.94
N GLU A 40 23.94 -6.34 6.82
CA GLU A 40 23.83 -5.43 5.67
C GLU A 40 23.97 -6.22 4.36
N SER A 41 23.12 -5.91 3.37
CA SER A 41 23.09 -6.54 2.04
C SER A 41 22.72 -8.04 1.95
N LEU A 42 22.28 -8.67 3.03
CA LEU A 42 21.80 -10.06 2.99
C LEU A 42 20.63 -10.24 2.02
N CYS A 43 19.68 -9.31 2.02
CA CYS A 43 18.61 -9.26 1.04
C CYS A 43 19.05 -8.36 -0.13
N HIS A 44 19.18 -8.94 -1.32
CA HIS A 44 19.59 -8.26 -2.53
C HIS A 44 18.49 -7.37 -3.11
N ASN A 45 18.86 -6.55 -4.10
CA ASN A 45 17.94 -5.74 -4.91
C ASN A 45 17.04 -4.77 -4.11
N GLY A 46 17.50 -4.35 -2.92
CA GLY A 46 16.74 -3.46 -2.04
C GLY A 46 15.73 -4.16 -1.14
N GLY A 47 15.84 -5.48 -0.96
CA GLY A 47 15.00 -6.23 -0.02
C GLY A 47 15.24 -5.85 1.44
N THR A 48 14.19 -6.00 2.25
CA THR A 48 14.23 -5.71 3.69
C THR A 48 14.37 -7.01 4.48
N CYS A 49 15.29 -7.05 5.44
CA CYS A 49 15.52 -8.23 6.27
C CYS A 49 14.75 -8.16 7.59
N HIS A 50 14.07 -9.24 7.92
CA HIS A 50 13.35 -9.42 9.19
C HIS A 50 13.90 -10.62 9.96
N HIS A 51 14.16 -10.44 11.25
CA HIS A 51 14.50 -11.56 12.14
C HIS A 51 13.25 -12.38 12.46
N ILE A 52 13.36 -13.70 12.38
CA ILE A 52 12.30 -14.64 12.75
C ILE A 52 12.82 -15.64 13.80
N HIS A 53 11.95 -16.11 14.67
CA HIS A 53 12.26 -17.17 15.64
C HIS A 53 11.61 -18.48 15.19
N LEU A 54 12.42 -19.52 15.06
CA LEU A 54 11.91 -20.86 14.79
C LEU A 54 11.38 -21.51 16.06
N SER A 55 10.46 -22.45 15.90
CA SER A 55 9.92 -23.29 16.99
C SER A 55 11.00 -24.09 17.73
N SER A 56 12.18 -24.25 17.14
CA SER A 56 13.37 -24.86 17.76
C SER A 56 14.10 -23.93 18.73
N GLY A 57 13.68 -22.67 18.86
CA GLY A 57 14.36 -21.63 19.66
C GLY A 57 15.51 -20.93 18.94
N ALA A 58 15.83 -21.33 17.70
CA ALA A 58 16.85 -20.70 16.88
C ALA A 58 16.34 -19.38 16.24
N THR A 59 17.23 -18.40 16.12
CA THR A 59 16.97 -17.16 15.36
C THR A 59 17.34 -17.38 13.89
N SER A 60 16.47 -16.93 12.98
CA SER A 60 16.67 -16.95 11.52
C SER A 60 16.18 -15.62 10.92
N PHE A 61 16.09 -15.55 9.59
CA PHE A 61 15.68 -14.35 8.88
C PHE A 61 14.70 -14.66 7.74
N GLN A 62 13.99 -13.63 7.33
CA GLN A 62 13.08 -13.59 6.19
C GLN A 62 13.41 -12.31 5.41
N CYS A 63 13.62 -12.44 4.10
CA CYS A 63 13.70 -11.27 3.21
C CYS A 63 12.32 -10.94 2.63
N ASP A 64 11.94 -9.67 2.75
CA ASP A 64 10.82 -9.08 2.04
C ASP A 64 11.34 -8.51 0.72
N CYS A 65 11.05 -9.22 -0.37
CA CYS A 65 11.59 -8.89 -1.69
C CYS A 65 10.78 -7.79 -2.38
N PRO A 66 11.45 -6.80 -3.02
CA PRO A 66 10.77 -5.80 -3.80
C PRO A 66 10.07 -6.40 -5.02
N LEU A 67 9.17 -5.63 -5.61
CA LEU A 67 8.49 -5.99 -6.84
C LEU A 67 9.51 -6.41 -7.92
N HIS A 68 9.21 -7.51 -8.62
CA HIS A 68 10.07 -8.16 -9.63
C HIS A 68 11.25 -8.98 -9.12
N PHE A 69 11.40 -9.16 -7.81
CA PHE A 69 12.44 -10.04 -7.25
C PHE A 69 11.85 -11.16 -6.39
N THR A 70 12.52 -12.30 -6.39
CA THR A 70 12.17 -13.48 -5.59
C THR A 70 13.43 -14.24 -5.17
N GLY A 71 13.24 -15.35 -4.45
CA GLY A 71 14.33 -16.11 -3.83
C GLY A 71 14.48 -15.80 -2.34
N HIS A 72 15.28 -16.60 -1.65
CA HIS A 72 15.47 -16.46 -0.21
C HIS A 72 16.17 -15.15 0.15
N PHE A 73 16.98 -14.63 -0.78
CA PHE A 73 17.76 -13.41 -0.65
C PHE A 73 17.33 -12.35 -1.69
N CYS A 74 16.18 -12.51 -2.34
CA CYS A 74 15.72 -11.62 -3.41
C CYS A 74 16.68 -11.54 -4.61
N GLU A 75 17.42 -12.62 -4.87
CA GLU A 75 18.49 -12.71 -5.87
C GLU A 75 18.01 -13.03 -7.29
N LYS A 76 16.74 -13.42 -7.45
CA LYS A 76 16.18 -13.87 -8.72
C LYS A 76 15.22 -12.84 -9.28
N ASP A 77 15.37 -12.54 -10.56
CA ASP A 77 14.38 -11.76 -11.31
C ASP A 77 13.09 -12.58 -11.50
N ALA A 78 11.96 -11.92 -11.33
CA ALA A 78 10.63 -12.48 -11.50
C ALA A 78 9.77 -11.58 -12.38
N ALA A 79 9.26 -12.13 -13.47
CA ALA A 79 8.24 -11.47 -14.26
C ALA A 79 6.88 -11.57 -13.54
N LEU A 80 6.26 -10.42 -13.27
CA LEU A 80 4.96 -10.34 -12.60
C LEU A 80 3.83 -10.38 -13.62
N PHE A 81 3.25 -11.56 -13.81
CA PHE A 81 2.06 -11.75 -14.65
C PHE A 81 0.77 -11.74 -13.81
N PHE A 82 0.78 -12.45 -12.67
CA PHE A 82 -0.36 -12.55 -11.77
C PHE A 82 0.13 -12.43 -10.32
N PRO A 83 0.02 -11.25 -9.69
CA PRO A 83 0.40 -11.11 -8.29
C PRO A 83 -0.50 -12.01 -7.43
N SER A 84 0.13 -12.79 -6.54
CA SER A 84 -0.55 -13.57 -5.52
C SER A 84 -0.41 -12.87 -4.18
N PHE A 85 -1.48 -12.83 -3.40
CA PHE A 85 -1.50 -12.16 -2.11
C PHE A 85 -1.81 -13.16 -0.99
N ASN A 86 -1.10 -13.07 0.13
CA ASN A 86 -1.22 -14.00 1.26
C ASN A 86 -1.75 -13.33 2.55
N GLY A 87 -2.43 -12.20 2.42
CA GLY A 87 -3.01 -11.43 3.53
C GLY A 87 -2.10 -10.32 4.08
N ASN A 88 -0.78 -10.48 4.01
CA ASN A 88 0.20 -9.49 4.50
C ASN A 88 0.93 -8.76 3.36
N SER A 89 0.41 -8.88 2.15
CA SER A 89 1.02 -8.36 0.92
C SER A 89 0.01 -7.46 0.20
N TYR A 90 0.47 -6.35 -0.37
CA TYR A 90 -0.35 -5.46 -1.20
C TYR A 90 0.47 -4.91 -2.37
N LEU A 91 -0.23 -4.43 -3.39
CA LEU A 91 0.35 -3.67 -4.50
C LEU A 91 -0.25 -2.27 -4.49
N GLU A 92 0.60 -1.26 -4.38
CA GLU A 92 0.20 0.13 -4.50
C GLU A 92 0.50 0.62 -5.93
N LEU A 93 -0.50 1.21 -6.57
CA LEU A 93 -0.40 1.78 -7.90
C LEU A 93 -0.70 3.28 -7.83
N PRO A 94 -0.13 4.10 -8.73
CA PRO A 94 -0.50 5.50 -8.85
C PRO A 94 -2.02 5.68 -9.01
N SER A 95 -2.59 6.68 -8.35
CA SER A 95 -4.05 6.84 -8.30
C SER A 95 -4.69 7.02 -9.68
N VAL A 96 -5.69 6.19 -9.99
CA VAL A 96 -6.53 6.31 -11.19
C VAL A 96 -7.35 7.60 -11.21
N THR A 97 -7.63 8.21 -10.05
CA THR A 97 -8.33 9.51 -9.98
C THR A 97 -7.47 10.68 -10.44
N SER A 98 -6.14 10.54 -10.44
CA SER A 98 -5.24 11.53 -11.05
C SER A 98 -5.42 11.60 -12.56
N VAL A 99 -5.76 10.48 -13.21
CA VAL A 99 -6.07 10.43 -14.65
C VAL A 99 -7.37 11.18 -14.95
N SER A 100 -8.39 11.02 -14.10
CA SER A 100 -9.64 11.79 -14.20
C SER A 100 -9.41 13.29 -13.98
N LYS A 101 -8.49 13.68 -13.09
CA LYS A 101 -8.11 15.09 -12.87
C LYS A 101 -7.35 15.70 -14.05
N ILE A 102 -6.42 14.96 -14.66
CA ILE A 102 -5.76 15.37 -15.91
C ILE A 102 -6.83 15.61 -16.98
N GLN A 103 -7.84 14.76 -17.04
CA GLN A 103 -8.89 14.87 -18.04
C GLN A 103 -9.81 16.07 -17.85
N LEU A 104 -10.13 16.41 -16.59
CA LEU A 104 -10.85 17.64 -16.22
C LEU A 104 -10.02 18.90 -16.50
N ALA A 105 -8.71 18.87 -16.22
CA ALA A 105 -7.78 19.97 -16.54
C ALA A 105 -7.62 20.19 -18.06
N LEU A 106 -7.86 19.14 -18.86
CA LEU A 106 -7.90 19.19 -20.32
C LEU A 106 -9.26 19.65 -20.88
N GLY A 107 -10.17 20.14 -20.04
CA GLY A 107 -11.47 20.69 -20.46
C GLY A 107 -12.46 19.64 -20.98
N GLN A 108 -12.28 18.35 -20.63
CA GLN A 108 -13.20 17.30 -21.05
C GLN A 108 -14.35 17.11 -20.06
N GLU A 109 -15.52 16.81 -20.64
CA GLU A 109 -16.85 16.81 -20.03
C GLU A 109 -16.93 16.31 -18.57
N PRO A 110 -17.55 17.07 -17.67
CA PRO A 110 -17.99 16.56 -16.38
C PRO A 110 -19.05 15.46 -16.63
N ASN A 111 -19.02 14.37 -15.84
CA ASN A 111 -19.94 13.21 -15.92
C ASN A 111 -19.45 11.96 -16.69
N ARG A 112 -18.15 11.63 -16.62
CA ARG A 112 -17.63 10.38 -17.20
C ARG A 112 -17.75 9.19 -16.25
N ILE A 113 -18.34 8.10 -16.75
CA ILE A 113 -18.35 6.79 -16.10
C ILE A 113 -16.91 6.26 -16.11
N THR A 114 -16.36 5.98 -14.93
CA THR A 114 -15.08 5.26 -14.78
C THR A 114 -15.35 3.78 -14.69
N ASN A 115 -14.63 2.97 -15.47
CA ASN A 115 -14.76 1.51 -15.47
C ASN A 115 -13.47 0.87 -14.94
N ILE A 116 -13.62 -0.10 -14.05
CA ILE A 116 -12.55 -0.93 -13.50
C ILE A 116 -12.87 -2.38 -13.87
N TYR A 117 -11.90 -3.04 -14.51
CA TYR A 117 -11.98 -4.46 -14.85
C TYR A 117 -10.92 -5.22 -14.06
N LEU A 118 -11.35 -6.22 -13.30
CA LEU A 118 -10.49 -7.05 -12.48
C LEU A 118 -10.83 -8.52 -12.73
N THR A 119 -9.82 -9.38 -12.69
CA THR A 119 -10.03 -10.83 -12.66
C THR A 119 -9.35 -11.36 -11.41
N VAL A 120 -10.10 -12.05 -10.55
CA VAL A 120 -9.60 -12.56 -9.28
C VAL A 120 -9.72 -14.08 -9.22
N LYS A 121 -8.79 -14.74 -8.53
CA LYS A 121 -8.85 -16.15 -8.18
C LYS A 121 -8.59 -16.27 -6.68
N THR A 122 -9.48 -16.90 -5.93
CA THR A 122 -9.34 -17.02 -4.47
C THR A 122 -10.16 -18.16 -3.90
N THR A 123 -9.78 -18.62 -2.71
CA THR A 123 -10.56 -19.49 -1.82
C THR A 123 -11.00 -18.76 -0.55
N ALA A 124 -10.57 -17.51 -0.36
CA ALA A 124 -10.90 -16.72 0.81
C ALA A 124 -12.37 -16.29 0.80
N LEU A 125 -13.01 -16.38 1.97
CA LEU A 125 -14.38 -15.91 2.17
C LEU A 125 -14.44 -14.40 2.41
N ASN A 126 -13.40 -13.81 2.99
CA ASN A 126 -13.37 -12.40 3.36
C ASN A 126 -12.01 -11.80 3.01
N GLY A 127 -11.99 -10.51 2.66
CA GLY A 127 -10.76 -9.77 2.39
C GLY A 127 -10.96 -8.61 1.42
N THR A 128 -10.03 -7.66 1.43
CA THR A 128 -10.02 -6.55 0.47
C THR A 128 -9.40 -6.98 -0.85
N ILE A 129 -10.04 -6.61 -1.96
CA ILE A 129 -9.51 -6.83 -3.33
C ILE A 129 -8.89 -5.53 -3.87
N LEU A 130 -9.64 -4.42 -3.77
CA LEU A 130 -9.20 -3.11 -4.25
C LEU A 130 -9.66 -2.03 -3.27
N TYR A 131 -8.76 -1.11 -2.96
CA TYR A 131 -9.08 0.08 -2.17
C TYR A 131 -8.44 1.31 -2.80
N THR A 132 -9.22 2.37 -2.93
CA THR A 132 -8.73 3.68 -3.38
C THR A 132 -9.35 4.77 -2.53
N SER A 133 -8.56 5.74 -2.07
CA SER A 133 -9.02 6.90 -1.31
C SER A 133 -8.26 8.16 -1.70
N GLU A 134 -8.95 9.30 -1.78
CA GLU A 134 -8.28 10.59 -1.99
C GLU A 134 -8.04 11.33 -0.67
N LYS A 135 -6.76 11.67 -0.39
CA LYS A 135 -6.33 12.36 0.84
C LYS A 135 -6.96 13.74 1.07
N ASN A 136 -7.46 14.41 0.04
CA ASN A 136 -8.03 15.76 0.12
C ASN A 136 -9.57 15.79 0.09
N PHE A 137 -10.19 14.64 -0.15
CA PHE A 137 -11.64 14.47 -0.15
C PHE A 137 -11.93 13.25 0.70
N GLY A 138 -11.65 13.30 2.01
CA GLY A 138 -11.72 12.16 2.96
C GLY A 138 -13.07 11.42 3.04
N GLU A 139 -13.99 11.73 2.13
CA GLU A 139 -15.33 11.21 1.94
C GLU A 139 -15.50 10.51 0.56
N GLN A 140 -14.47 10.51 -0.29
CA GLN A 140 -14.42 9.79 -1.59
C GLN A 140 -13.49 8.58 -1.50
N PHE A 141 -14.09 7.40 -1.51
CA PHE A 141 -13.38 6.14 -1.53
C PHE A 141 -14.10 5.12 -2.41
N LEU A 142 -13.36 4.13 -2.89
CA LEU A 142 -13.90 2.92 -3.50
C LEU A 142 -13.24 1.73 -2.82
N HIS A 143 -14.07 0.83 -2.31
CA HIS A 143 -13.62 -0.37 -1.61
C HIS A 143 -14.36 -1.59 -2.16
N LEU A 144 -13.64 -2.41 -2.93
CA LEU A 144 -14.08 -3.74 -3.35
C LEU A 144 -13.51 -4.78 -2.38
N TYR A 145 -14.40 -5.59 -1.80
CA TYR A 145 -14.04 -6.63 -0.85
C TYR A 145 -14.94 -7.85 -0.98
N LEU A 146 -14.55 -8.92 -0.32
CA LEU A 146 -15.34 -10.14 -0.17
C LEU A 146 -15.96 -10.18 1.22
N GLU A 147 -17.23 -10.58 1.24
CA GLU A 147 -17.98 -10.88 2.46
C GLU A 147 -18.73 -12.20 2.29
N GLY A 148 -18.33 -13.24 3.02
CA GLY A 148 -18.91 -14.58 2.88
C GLY A 148 -18.75 -15.14 1.45
N GLY A 149 -17.63 -14.84 0.79
CA GLY A 149 -17.29 -15.27 -0.56
C GLY A 149 -17.94 -14.44 -1.67
N ARG A 150 -18.77 -13.45 -1.33
CA ARG A 150 -19.48 -12.60 -2.30
C ARG A 150 -18.78 -11.27 -2.47
N PRO A 151 -18.60 -10.79 -3.72
CA PRO A 151 -17.97 -9.50 -3.97
C PRO A 151 -18.96 -8.37 -3.72
N THR A 152 -18.49 -7.39 -2.96
CA THR A 152 -19.23 -6.19 -2.59
C THR A 152 -18.35 -4.98 -2.81
N VAL A 153 -18.89 -3.95 -3.47
CA VAL A 153 -18.24 -2.65 -3.61
C VAL A 153 -18.97 -1.63 -2.76
N ARG A 154 -18.21 -0.81 -2.03
CA ARG A 154 -18.68 0.41 -1.38
C ARG A 154 -18.03 1.62 -2.03
N PHE A 155 -18.81 2.67 -2.21
CA PHE A 155 -18.40 3.87 -2.90
C PHE A 155 -18.88 5.13 -2.16
N GLY A 156 -17.94 5.97 -1.74
CA GLY A 156 -18.22 7.25 -1.08
C GLY A 156 -18.36 8.37 -2.09
N CYS A 157 -19.51 9.03 -2.10
CA CYS A 157 -19.89 10.07 -3.06
C CYS A 157 -19.54 11.49 -2.59
N GLY A 158 -18.40 11.67 -1.91
CA GLY A 158 -17.86 12.99 -1.58
C GLY A 158 -18.46 13.70 -0.37
N ASN A 159 -19.43 13.09 0.31
CA ASN A 159 -19.74 13.37 1.70
C ASN A 159 -19.96 12.07 2.49
N SER A 160 -19.70 12.10 3.80
CA SER A 160 -19.77 10.92 4.68
C SER A 160 -21.15 10.26 4.76
N GLN A 161 -22.21 10.94 4.32
CA GLN A 161 -23.59 10.43 4.34
C GLN A 161 -24.02 9.72 3.05
N ASN A 162 -23.35 9.96 1.92
CA ASN A 162 -23.71 9.37 0.63
C ASN A 162 -22.76 8.21 0.27
N ILE A 163 -22.99 7.05 0.89
CA ILE A 163 -22.28 5.81 0.58
C ILE A 163 -23.21 4.89 -0.21
N LEU A 164 -22.80 4.52 -1.42
CA LEU A 164 -23.48 3.51 -2.22
C LEU A 164 -22.79 2.16 -2.04
N ALA A 165 -23.56 1.08 -2.08
CA ALA A 165 -23.05 -0.27 -2.07
C ALA A 165 -23.72 -1.12 -3.15
N ALA A 166 -22.96 -1.97 -3.83
CA ALA A 166 -23.48 -2.98 -4.74
C ALA A 166 -22.81 -4.32 -4.43
N SER A 167 -23.60 -5.38 -4.35
CA SER A 167 -23.13 -6.74 -4.07
C SER A 167 -23.70 -7.71 -5.08
N VAL A 168 -22.86 -8.61 -5.58
CA VAL A 168 -23.31 -9.70 -6.45
C VAL A 168 -23.48 -10.96 -5.61
N ASN A 169 -24.65 -11.58 -5.69
CA ASN A 169 -24.97 -12.79 -4.92
C ASN A 169 -24.40 -14.06 -5.57
N GLN A 170 -23.10 -14.03 -5.89
CA GLN A 170 -22.37 -15.18 -6.41
C GLN A 170 -21.06 -15.33 -5.65
N SER A 171 -20.79 -16.55 -5.22
CA SER A 171 -19.56 -16.89 -4.50
C SER A 171 -18.39 -17.04 -5.47
N VAL A 172 -17.31 -16.30 -5.20
CA VAL A 172 -16.07 -16.29 -6.01
C VAL A 172 -14.98 -17.21 -5.47
N ASN A 173 -15.17 -17.73 -4.25
CA ASN A 173 -14.16 -18.50 -3.51
C ASN A 173 -14.03 -19.96 -3.99
N LYS A 174 -14.01 -20.17 -5.30
CA LYS A 174 -14.00 -21.50 -5.95
C LYS A 174 -12.66 -21.86 -6.59
N ASP A 175 -11.63 -21.06 -6.36
CA ASP A 175 -10.30 -21.18 -7.00
C ASP A 175 -10.32 -21.17 -8.54
N VAL A 176 -11.28 -20.45 -9.12
CA VAL A 176 -11.40 -20.23 -10.57
C VAL A 176 -11.30 -18.73 -10.86
N LEU A 177 -10.75 -18.38 -12.02
CA LEU A 177 -10.70 -17.00 -12.49
C LEU A 177 -12.11 -16.42 -12.59
N PHE A 178 -12.33 -15.30 -11.92
CA PHE A 178 -13.63 -14.69 -11.78
C PHE A 178 -13.56 -13.20 -12.17
N PRO A 179 -14.16 -12.80 -13.30
CA PRO A 179 -14.13 -11.42 -13.77
C PRO A 179 -15.14 -10.55 -13.01
N ILE A 180 -14.69 -9.39 -12.55
CA ILE A 180 -15.48 -8.36 -11.86
C ILE A 180 -15.33 -7.06 -12.62
N THR A 181 -16.45 -6.43 -12.96
CA THR A 181 -16.51 -5.11 -13.57
C THR A 181 -17.20 -4.14 -12.62
N ILE A 182 -16.57 -3.01 -12.36
CA ILE A 182 -17.14 -1.92 -11.58
C ILE A 182 -17.22 -0.68 -12.46
N SER A 183 -18.38 -0.04 -12.48
CA SER A 183 -18.58 1.25 -13.13
C SER A 183 -19.07 2.27 -12.11
N TYR A 184 -18.43 3.42 -12.01
CA TYR A 184 -18.85 4.48 -11.08
C TYR A 184 -18.81 5.86 -11.73
N MET A 185 -19.58 6.77 -11.17
CA MET A 185 -19.74 8.14 -11.66
C MET A 185 -19.87 9.11 -10.48
N LEU A 186 -19.12 10.21 -10.56
CA LEU A 186 -19.20 11.32 -9.62
C LEU A 186 -19.82 12.55 -10.32
N PRO A 187 -20.67 13.32 -9.63
CA PRO A 187 -21.20 14.56 -10.15
C PRO A 187 -20.14 15.66 -10.03
N VAL A 188 -19.43 15.95 -11.12
CA VAL A 188 -18.46 17.04 -11.15
C VAL A 188 -19.14 18.32 -11.65
N GLY A 189 -19.12 19.39 -10.86
CA GLY A 189 -19.43 20.75 -11.32
C GLY A 189 -20.87 21.06 -11.73
N SER A 190 -21.86 20.18 -11.46
CA SER A 190 -23.26 20.40 -11.87
C SER A 190 -24.22 20.41 -10.67
N PRO A 191 -25.05 21.47 -10.49
CA PRO A 191 -26.13 21.46 -9.51
C PRO A 191 -27.17 20.40 -9.90
N GLY A 192 -27.53 19.52 -8.96
CA GLY A 192 -28.48 18.43 -9.20
C GLY A 192 -27.89 17.16 -9.85
N GLY A 193 -26.56 16.98 -9.80
CA GLY A 193 -25.91 15.74 -10.24
C GLY A 193 -26.25 14.55 -9.35
N TYR A 194 -26.01 13.33 -9.86
CA TYR A 194 -26.15 12.10 -9.10
C TYR A 194 -24.85 11.30 -9.08
N CYS A 195 -24.67 10.55 -8.01
CA CYS A 195 -23.62 9.56 -7.87
C CYS A 195 -24.17 8.19 -8.24
N MET A 196 -23.38 7.34 -8.89
CA MET A 196 -23.78 5.99 -9.28
C MET A 196 -22.64 5.00 -9.11
N ILE A 197 -22.98 3.79 -8.67
CA ILE A 197 -22.11 2.63 -8.64
C ILE A 197 -22.85 1.45 -9.28
N LYS A 198 -22.11 0.68 -10.08
CA LYS A 198 -22.59 -0.52 -10.76
C LYS A 198 -21.53 -1.61 -10.65
N MET A 199 -21.95 -2.83 -10.32
CA MET A 199 -21.08 -4.00 -10.33
C MET A 199 -21.70 -5.09 -11.20
N ALA A 200 -20.89 -5.72 -12.03
CA ALA A 200 -21.20 -6.99 -12.71
C ALA A 200 -20.09 -8.00 -12.42
N ALA A 201 -20.45 -9.27 -12.41
CA ALA A 201 -19.53 -10.36 -12.13
C ALA A 201 -19.94 -11.60 -12.94
N ASP A 202 -18.95 -12.24 -13.59
CA ASP A 202 -19.11 -13.55 -14.25
C ASP A 202 -20.35 -13.64 -15.18
N GLY A 203 -20.57 -12.60 -15.99
CA GLY A 203 -21.69 -12.54 -16.95
C GLY A 203 -23.08 -12.33 -16.33
N ASN A 204 -23.20 -12.21 -15.00
CA ASN A 204 -24.48 -11.91 -14.35
C ASN A 204 -24.97 -10.48 -14.67
N PRO A 205 -26.30 -10.26 -14.60
CA PRO A 205 -26.86 -8.93 -14.70
C PRO A 205 -26.22 -7.97 -13.69
N PRO A 206 -25.92 -6.73 -14.10
CA PRO A 206 -25.28 -5.78 -13.21
C PRO A 206 -26.24 -5.30 -12.11
N VAL A 207 -25.71 -5.16 -10.89
CA VAL A 207 -26.38 -4.50 -9.76
C VAL A 207 -25.96 -3.04 -9.73
N GLN A 208 -26.92 -2.11 -9.69
CA GLN A 208 -26.67 -0.67 -9.78
C GLN A 208 -27.46 0.10 -8.72
N HIS A 209 -26.78 1.06 -8.08
CA HIS A 209 -27.40 2.01 -7.16
C HIS A 209 -27.00 3.44 -7.52
N ARG A 210 -27.87 4.40 -7.21
CA ARG A 210 -27.63 5.82 -7.43
C ARG A 210 -28.23 6.68 -6.32
N VAL A 211 -27.63 7.85 -6.08
CA VAL A 211 -28.15 8.87 -5.16
C VAL A 211 -28.01 10.24 -5.79
N SER A 212 -29.07 11.04 -5.74
CA SER A 212 -29.05 12.44 -6.19
C SER A 212 -28.48 13.33 -5.10
N LEU A 213 -27.58 14.25 -5.46
CA LEU A 213 -27.03 15.23 -4.52
C LEU A 213 -27.90 16.50 -4.58
N THR A 214 -28.72 16.72 -3.56
CA THR A 214 -29.43 18.00 -3.38
C THR A 214 -28.47 19.03 -2.78
N ASN A 215 -28.28 20.16 -3.45
CA ASN A 215 -27.60 21.30 -2.82
C ASN A 215 -28.46 21.79 -1.65
N PRO A 216 -27.89 22.02 -0.45
CA PRO A 216 -28.58 22.81 0.56
C PRO A 216 -28.81 24.20 -0.06
N VAL A 217 -30.07 24.53 -0.31
CA VAL A 217 -30.46 25.90 -0.65
C VAL A 217 -30.06 26.73 0.57
N SER A 218 -29.05 27.59 0.41
CA SER A 218 -28.72 28.62 1.38
C SER A 218 -29.96 29.49 1.55
N GLN A 219 -30.61 29.38 2.71
CA GLN A 219 -31.61 30.34 3.20
C GLN A 219 -30.92 31.58 3.73
#